data_AF-A0A485AWX9-F1
#
_entry.id   AF-A0A485AWX9-F1
#
_cell.length_a   1.000
_cell.length_b   1.000
_cell.length_c   1.000
_cell.angle_alpha   90.00
_cell.angle_beta   90.00
_cell.angle_gamma   90.00
#
_symmetry.space_group_name_H-M   'P 1'
#
loop_
_entity.id
_entity.type
_entity.pdbx_description
1 polymer ?
#
loop_
_entity_poly.entity_id
_entity_poly.type
_entity_poly.pdbx_seq_one_letter_code
_entity_poly.pdbx_strand_id
1 'polypeptide(L)' 'MGEDPLQTEADLGLVRKGIEALDFVVVQDIFMTKTAEIADVLLPATSWGEHGGVFTCADRGFQRFEKAIPARAT' A
#
# COMPACT_ATOMS: atom_id res chain seq x y z
N MET A 1 -1.91 3.40 1.61
CA MET A 1 -1.46 2.24 2.41
C MET A 1 -1.23 1.08 1.45
N GLY A 2 -0.01 0.54 1.39
CA GLY A 2 0.37 -0.51 0.45
C GLY A 2 0.02 -1.89 0.98
N GLU A 3 -1.24 -2.29 0.79
CA GLU A 3 -1.79 -3.58 1.19
C GLU A 3 -2.64 -4.12 0.03
N ASP A 4 -2.73 -5.44 -0.11
CA ASP A 4 -3.44 -6.12 -1.21
C ASP A 4 -4.48 -7.11 -0.68
N PRO A 5 -5.58 -6.62 -0.09
CA PRO A 5 -6.52 -7.46 0.65
C PRO A 5 -7.26 -8.45 -0.26
N LEU A 6 -7.38 -8.18 -1.56
CA LEU A 6 -7.96 -9.12 -2.52
C LEU A 6 -7.08 -10.32 -2.85
N GLN A 7 -5.85 -10.36 -2.31
CA GLN A 7 -4.92 -11.47 -2.45
C GLN A 7 -4.49 -12.07 -1.11
N THR A 8 -4.31 -11.26 -0.07
CA THR A 8 -3.69 -11.65 1.20
C THR A 8 -4.68 -12.11 2.27
N GLU A 9 -5.95 -11.70 2.16
CA GLU A 9 -6.94 -11.96 3.20
C GLU A 9 -7.38 -13.42 3.26
N ALA A 10 -7.60 -13.92 4.48
CA ALA A 10 -7.95 -15.32 4.71
C ALA A 10 -9.35 -15.66 4.17
N ASP A 11 -10.31 -14.74 4.32
CA ASP A 11 -11.66 -14.85 3.73
C ASP A 11 -11.83 -13.85 2.59
N LEU A 12 -11.33 -14.24 1.42
CA LEU A 12 -11.45 -13.44 0.20
C LEU A 12 -12.92 -13.19 -0.20
N GLY A 13 -13.84 -14.09 0.16
CA GLY A 13 -15.25 -13.94 -0.19
C GLY A 13 -15.91 -12.81 0.58
N LEU A 14 -15.61 -12.69 1.88
CA LEU A 14 -16.05 -11.58 2.72
C LEU A 14 -15.49 -10.24 2.22
N VAL A 15 -14.17 -10.20 1.98
CA VAL A 15 -13.48 -8.97 1.59
C VAL A 15 -13.91 -8.47 0.22
N ARG A 16 -14.08 -9.37 -0.77
CA ARG A 16 -14.61 -9.00 -2.09
C ARG A 16 -15.98 -8.36 -2.00
N LYS A 17 -16.91 -8.98 -1.25
CA LYS A 17 -18.25 -8.42 -1.03
C LYS A 17 -18.20 -7.06 -0.35
N GLY A 18 -17.29 -6.89 0.62
CA GLY A 18 -17.08 -5.62 1.31
C GLY A 18 -16.63 -4.53 0.36
N ILE A 19 -15.64 -4.82 -0.49
CA ILE A 19 -15.09 -3.85 -1.44
C ILE A 19 -16.09 -3.55 -2.57
N GLU A 20 -16.79 -4.55 -3.11
CA GLU A 20 -17.84 -4.37 -4.14
C GLU A 20 -19.03 -3.53 -3.65
N ALA A 21 -19.26 -3.47 -2.33
CA ALA A 21 -20.31 -2.66 -1.75
C ALA A 21 -19.90 -1.17 -1.53
N LEU A 22 -18.64 -0.82 -1.77
CA LEU A 22 -18.16 0.55 -1.67
C LEU A 22 -18.50 1.33 -2.95
N ASP A 23 -18.97 2.57 -2.80
CA ASP A 23 -19.23 3.46 -3.93
C ASP A 23 -17.95 4.00 -4.58
N PHE A 24 -16.82 3.95 -3.86
CA PHE A 24 -15.56 4.53 -4.29
C PHE A 24 -14.37 3.94 -3.54
N VAL A 25 -13.33 3.54 -4.28
CA VAL A 25 -12.12 2.91 -3.77
C VAL A 25 -10.87 3.65 -4.25
N VAL A 26 -10.07 4.13 -3.31
CA VAL A 26 -8.75 4.72 -3.58
C VAL A 26 -7.68 3.76 -3.12
N VAL A 27 -6.75 3.42 -4.02
CA VAL A 27 -5.57 2.61 -3.71
C VAL A 27 -4.32 3.46 -3.86
N GLN A 28 -3.36 3.25 -2.95
CA GLN A 28 -2.04 3.86 -3.03
C GLN A 28 -0.98 2.78 -2.93
N ASP A 29 -0.36 2.47 -4.06
CA ASP A 29 0.54 1.32 -4.20
C ASP A 29 1.72 1.64 -5.14
N ILE A 30 2.77 0.84 -5.06
CA ILE A 30 3.97 0.94 -5.92
C ILE A 30 3.75 0.13 -7.21
N PHE A 31 2.90 -0.89 -7.17
CA PHE A 31 2.60 -1.77 -8.31
C PHE A 31 1.09 -1.93 -8.52
N MET A 32 0.72 -2.44 -9.70
CA MET A 32 -0.67 -2.85 -9.98
C MET A 32 -0.95 -4.21 -9.31
N THR A 33 -1.39 -4.16 -8.06
CA THR A 33 -1.82 -5.31 -7.26
C THR A 33 -3.26 -5.74 -7.57
N LYS A 34 -3.72 -6.88 -7.03
CA LYS A 34 -5.10 -7.36 -7.29
C LYS A 34 -6.15 -6.37 -6.81
N THR A 35 -5.86 -5.68 -5.72
CA THR A 35 -6.70 -4.61 -5.19
C THR A 35 -6.60 -3.33 -6.00
N ALA A 36 -5.40 -2.98 -6.49
CA ALA A 36 -5.23 -1.83 -7.38
C ALA A 36 -5.97 -2.00 -8.72
N GLU A 37 -6.10 -3.23 -9.24
CA GLU A 37 -6.81 -3.53 -10.50
C GLU A 37 -8.28 -3.11 -10.48
N ILE A 38 -8.91 -3.01 -9.31
CA ILE A 38 -10.33 -2.66 -9.16
C ILE A 38 -10.56 -1.26 -8.59
N ALA A 39 -9.50 -0.48 -8.36
CA ALA A 39 -9.60 0.84 -7.75
C ALA A 39 -10.18 1.88 -8.73
N ASP A 40 -11.01 2.80 -8.22
CA ASP A 40 -11.48 3.95 -8.99
C ASP A 40 -10.37 4.99 -9.18
N VAL A 41 -9.51 5.14 -8.16
CA VAL A 41 -8.33 6.01 -8.21
C VAL A 41 -7.12 5.26 -7.69
N LEU A 42 -6.07 5.25 -8.51
CA LEU A 42 -4.75 4.75 -8.13
C LEU A 42 -3.78 5.92 -7.95
N LEU A 43 -3.24 6.07 -6.74
CA LEU A 43 -2.21 7.05 -6.41
C LEU A 43 -0.83 6.37 -6.37
N PRO A 44 0.20 6.93 -7.02
CA PRO A 44 1.53 6.35 -6.96
C PRO A 44 2.12 6.45 -5.55
N ALA A 45 2.66 5.34 -5.04
CA ALA A 45 3.42 5.30 -3.81
C ALA A 45 4.93 5.33 -4.06
N THR A 46 5.67 5.86 -3.09
CA THR A 46 7.13 5.77 -3.05
C THR A 46 7.56 4.49 -2.34
N SER A 47 8.61 3.86 -2.84
CA SER A 47 9.35 2.82 -2.12
C SER A 47 10.16 3.40 -0.95
N TRP A 48 10.56 2.53 -0.02
CA TRP A 48 11.29 2.92 1.19
C TRP A 48 12.50 3.84 0.93
N GLY A 49 13.26 3.61 -0.14
CA GLY A 49 14.47 4.39 -0.43
C GLY A 49 14.22 5.80 -0.98
N GLU A 50 12.98 6.12 -1.33
CA GLU A 50 12.62 7.36 -2.03
C GLU A 50 12.15 8.48 -1.09
N HIS A 51 11.99 8.17 0.20
CA HIS A 51 11.60 9.11 1.26
C HIS A 51 12.35 8.80 2.57
N GLY A 52 12.22 9.69 3.55
CA GLY A 52 12.71 9.46 4.92
C GLY A 52 11.58 9.05 5.85
N GLY A 53 11.94 8.52 7.03
CA GLY A 53 10.95 8.12 8.02
C GLY A 53 11.56 7.45 9.25
N VAL A 54 10.67 6.88 10.07
CA VAL A 54 11.03 6.10 11.26
C VAL A 54 10.20 4.82 11.26
N PHE A 55 10.85 3.68 11.47
CA PHE A 55 10.17 2.41 11.73
C PHE A 55 10.22 2.05 13.22
N THR A 56 9.13 1.48 13.71
CA THR A 56 9.12 0.70 14.96
C THR A 56 9.51 -0.74 14.64
N CYS A 57 10.63 -1.19 15.20
CA CYS A 57 11.19 -2.51 14.95
C CYS A 57 10.63 -3.56 15.92
N ALA A 58 10.81 -4.85 15.59
CA ALA A 58 10.29 -5.96 16.41
C ALA A 58 10.96 -6.04 17.80
N ASP A 59 12.19 -5.55 17.93
CA ASP A 59 12.92 -5.38 19.20
C ASP A 59 12.44 -4.15 19.99
N ARG A 60 11.39 -3.47 19.52
CA ARG A 60 10.80 -2.25 20.07
C ARG A 60 11.69 -1.00 19.94
N GLY A 61 12.76 -1.08 19.14
CA GLY A 61 13.57 0.07 18.77
C GLY A 61 12.87 0.98 17.76
N PHE A 62 13.31 2.24 17.72
CA PHE A 62 12.94 3.18 16.65
C PHE A 62 14.14 3.35 15.71
N GLN A 63 13.97 2.99 14.44
CA GLN A 63 15.00 3.15 13.42
C GLN A 63 14.63 4.29 12.48
N ARG A 64 15.39 5.39 12.54
CA ARG A 64 15.31 6.48 11.57
C ARG A 64 16.05 6.09 10.28
N PHE A 65 15.46 6.40 9.14
CA PHE A 65 16.11 6.29 7.84
C PHE A 65 15.93 7.59 7.05
N GLU A 66 16.91 7.88 6.22
CA GLU A 66 16.91 9.02 5.31
C GLU A 66 16.65 8.55 3.89
N LYS A 67 16.20 9.49 3.06
CA LYS A 67 16.02 9.27 1.62
C LYS A 67 17.36 8.89 0.96
N ALA A 68 17.39 7.75 0.27
CA ALA A 68 18.58 7.24 -0.42
C ALA A 68 18.64 7.66 -1.90
N ILE A 69 17.49 7.71 -2.57
CA ILE A 69 17.36 8.06 -3.99
C ILE A 69 16.21 9.05 -4.21
N PRO A 70 16.21 9.88 -5.28
CA PRO A 70 15.04 10.68 -5.64
C PRO A 70 13.82 9.79 -5.89
N ALA A 71 12.64 10.26 -5.50
CA ALA A 71 11.39 9.60 -5.84
C ALA A 71 11.20 9.61 -7.36
N ARG A 72 10.89 8.45 -7.93
CA ARG A 72 10.55 8.36 -9.34
C ARG A 72 9.16 8.95 -9.55
N ALA A 73 9.06 9.97 -10.40
CA ALA A 73 7.78 10.38 -10.96
C ALA A 73 7.34 9.27 -11.94
N THR A 74 6.29 8.54 -11.57
CA THR A 74 5.57 7.60 -12.43
C THR A 74 4.64 8.34 -13.37
#